data_AF-A0A818J8B5-F1
#
_entry.id   AF-A0A818J8B5-F1
#
_cell.length_a   1.000
_cell.length_b   1.000
_cell.length_c   1.000
_cell.angle_alpha   90.00
_cell.angle_beta   90.00
_cell.angle_gamma   90.00
#
_symmetry.space_group_name_H-M   'P 1'
#
loop_
_entity.id
_entity.type
_entity.pdbx_description
1 polymer ?
#
loop_
_entity_poly.entity_id
_entity_poly.type
_entity_poly.pdbx_seq_one_letter_code
_entity_poly.pdbx_strand_id
1 'polypeptide(L)'
;MPEQFRAAKAAKEQAKENTQVAKIQLDWSENYNLKQAREEKGAYYYEQHIFIQSGFVWSKNNSFSFGSISDDICRMAEVAWAAIEDLLNELIEKNNININFISDSPVSQYRNKTMIFLMEKLAIDRHIDIKWIFLESGHGKGVADAVGAAVKHKFDVVVAVNPDNTSENALSLINVIKNTNIKFFLYDTTNIASL
;
A
#
# COMPACT_ATOMS: atom_id res chain seq x y z
N MET A 1 23.25 16.03 -3.48
CA MET A 1 22.02 15.24 -3.26
C MET A 1 21.25 15.21 -4.58
N PRO A 2 20.93 14.04 -5.14
CA PRO A 2 20.21 13.93 -6.40
C PRO A 2 18.85 14.64 -6.34
N GLU A 3 18.36 15.13 -7.48
CA GLU A 3 17.17 15.99 -7.58
C GLU A 3 15.90 15.33 -7.02
N GLN A 4 15.73 14.03 -7.26
CA GLN A 4 14.60 13.24 -6.76
C GLN A 4 14.52 13.25 -5.22
N PHE A 5 15.66 13.15 -4.53
CA PHE A 5 15.70 13.22 -3.07
C PHE A 5 15.38 14.62 -2.54
N ARG A 6 15.81 15.66 -3.25
CA ARG A 6 15.45 17.04 -2.90
C ARG A 6 13.94 17.25 -3.05
N ALA A 7 13.35 16.74 -4.13
CA ALA A 7 11.91 16.80 -4.35
C ALA A 7 11.11 16.01 -3.29
N ALA A 8 11.54 14.79 -2.96
CA ALA A 8 10.88 13.97 -1.94
C ALA A 8 11.00 14.58 -0.53
N LYS A 9 12.12 15.26 -0.23
CA LYS A 9 12.30 16.02 1.01
C LYS A 9 11.40 17.25 1.05
N ALA A 10 11.36 18.04 -0.02
CA ALA A 10 10.50 19.21 -0.11
C ALA A 10 9.01 18.84 0.02
N ALA A 11 8.57 17.76 -0.64
CA ALA A 11 7.20 17.26 -0.49
C ALA A 11 6.86 16.89 0.96
N LYS A 12 7.81 16.34 1.71
CA LYS A 12 7.63 16.02 3.14
C LYS A 12 7.52 17.28 4.00
N GLU A 13 8.32 18.30 3.71
CA GLU A 13 8.27 19.59 4.41
C GLU A 13 6.94 20.28 4.15
N GLN A 14 6.52 20.36 2.88
CA GLN A 14 5.21 20.90 2.49
C GLN A 14 4.04 20.18 3.18
N ALA A 15 4.06 18.84 3.22
CA ALA A 15 3.02 18.06 3.87
C ALA A 15 2.93 18.30 5.38
N LYS A 16 4.00 18.74 6.03
CA LYS A 16 4.01 19.09 7.46
C LYS A 16 3.51 20.50 7.73
N GLU A 17 3.69 21.41 6.79
CA GLU A 17 3.38 22.84 6.95
C GLU A 17 1.98 23.20 6.47
N ASN A 18 1.52 22.57 5.39
CA ASN A 18 0.23 22.82 4.74
C ASN A 18 -0.77 21.70 5.06
N THR A 19 -1.96 22.06 5.55
CA THR A 19 -3.04 21.11 5.88
C THR A 19 -3.68 20.48 4.64
N GLN A 20 -3.47 21.04 3.46
CA GLN A 20 -4.03 20.54 2.19
C GLN A 20 -3.07 19.66 1.39
N VAL A 21 -1.85 19.44 1.90
CA VAL A 21 -0.82 18.66 1.23
C VAL A 21 -0.58 17.37 2.00
N ALA A 22 -0.68 16.24 1.31
CA ALA A 22 -0.22 14.96 1.81
C ALA A 22 0.97 14.45 0.98
N LYS A 23 1.87 13.76 1.65
CA LYS A 23 2.91 12.96 1.02
C LYS A 23 2.64 11.49 1.31
N ILE A 24 2.62 10.67 0.28
CA ILE A 24 2.45 9.22 0.39
C ILE A 24 3.71 8.57 -0.16
N GLN A 25 4.43 7.82 0.68
CA GLN A 25 5.50 6.95 0.19
C GLN A 25 4.99 5.52 0.14
N LEU A 26 5.04 4.94 -1.04
CA LEU A 26 4.58 3.60 -1.37
C LEU A 26 5.78 2.70 -1.61
N ASP A 27 5.63 1.46 -1.18
CA ASP A 27 6.44 0.35 -1.65
C ASP A 27 5.51 -0.80 -2.04
N TRP A 28 5.88 -1.46 -3.13
CA TRP A 28 5.19 -2.65 -3.59
C TRP A 28 5.64 -3.82 -2.73
N SER A 29 4.97 -4.07 -1.60
CA SER A 29 5.35 -5.19 -0.75
C SER A 29 4.91 -6.51 -1.39
N GLU A 30 5.76 -7.49 -1.25
CA GLU A 30 5.62 -8.78 -1.90
C GLU A 30 4.47 -9.59 -1.30
N ASN A 31 4.02 -10.59 -2.07
CA ASN A 31 3.08 -11.60 -1.63
C ASN A 31 3.55 -12.23 -0.30
N TYR A 32 2.68 -12.20 0.71
CA TYR A 32 2.83 -12.98 1.92
C TYR A 32 2.34 -14.41 1.67
N ASN A 33 3.22 -15.38 1.87
CA ASN A 33 2.91 -16.80 1.65
C ASN A 33 2.30 -17.38 2.91
N LEU A 34 0.99 -17.55 2.90
CA LEU A 34 0.24 -18.23 3.93
C LEU A 34 0.29 -19.73 3.66
N LYS A 35 1.06 -20.46 4.48
CA LYS A 35 1.19 -21.92 4.39
C LYS A 35 0.32 -22.57 5.45
N GLN A 36 -0.60 -23.45 5.03
CA GLN A 36 -1.41 -24.25 5.94
C GLN A 36 -0.97 -25.72 5.87
N ALA A 37 -0.75 -26.34 7.04
CA ALA A 37 -0.63 -27.79 7.15
C ALA A 37 -2.03 -28.37 7.44
N ARG A 38 -2.51 -29.28 6.58
CA ARG A 38 -3.79 -29.98 6.80
C ARG A 38 -3.51 -31.44 7.15
N GLU A 39 -4.01 -31.92 8.28
CA GLU A 39 -3.92 -33.33 8.68
C GLU A 39 -5.06 -34.15 8.08
N GLU A 40 -5.06 -34.37 6.77
CA GLU A 40 -5.91 -35.42 6.16
C GLU A 40 -5.13 -36.21 5.12
N LYS A 41 -4.59 -37.37 5.55
CA LYS A 41 -4.16 -38.55 4.76
C LYS A 41 -3.59 -38.32 3.35
N GLY A 42 -2.71 -37.35 3.21
CA GLY A 42 -1.95 -37.08 1.98
C GLY A 42 -1.53 -35.61 1.97
N ALA A 43 -0.27 -35.33 2.31
CA ALA A 43 0.24 -33.98 2.56
C ALA A 43 0.18 -33.08 1.32
N TYR A 44 -0.96 -32.44 1.08
CA TYR A 44 -1.10 -31.30 0.17
C TYR A 44 -1.03 -30.02 1.01
N TYR A 45 0.05 -29.25 0.85
CA TYR A 45 0.13 -27.90 1.38
C TYR A 45 -0.69 -26.97 0.46
N TYR A 46 -1.65 -26.25 1.01
CA TYR A 46 -2.25 -25.12 0.31
C TYR A 46 -1.36 -23.90 0.56
N GLU A 47 -0.90 -23.27 -0.51
CA GLU A 47 -0.21 -21.98 -0.45
C GLU A 47 -1.17 -20.90 -0.94
N GLN A 48 -1.58 -20.03 -0.03
CA GLN A 48 -2.34 -18.82 -0.37
C GLN A 48 -1.39 -17.63 -0.34
N HIS A 49 -1.53 -16.76 -1.32
CA HIS A 49 -0.71 -15.55 -1.42
C HIS A 49 -1.57 -14.35 -1.07
N ILE A 50 -1.19 -13.64 -0.01
CA ILE A 50 -1.83 -12.39 0.39
C ILE A 50 -1.00 -11.24 -0.17
N PHE A 51 -1.63 -10.38 -0.94
CA PHE A 51 -0.99 -9.18 -1.47
C PHE A 51 -0.92 -8.08 -0.42
N ILE A 52 0.18 -7.31 -0.40
CA ILE A 52 0.38 -6.21 0.53
C ILE A 52 0.98 -5.00 -0.23
N GLN A 53 0.25 -3.90 -0.34
CA GLN A 53 0.82 -2.60 -0.70
C GLN A 53 0.99 -1.77 0.55
N SER A 54 2.24 -1.56 0.96
CA SER A 54 2.56 -0.85 2.20
C SER A 54 3.03 0.57 1.94
N GLY A 55 2.75 1.46 2.88
CA GLY A 55 3.22 2.83 2.75
C GLY A 55 3.15 3.62 4.03
N PHE A 56 3.57 4.87 3.91
CA PHE A 56 3.50 5.86 4.97
C PHE A 56 2.97 7.18 4.43
N VAL A 57 2.04 7.76 5.19
CA VAL A 57 1.48 9.08 4.91
C VAL A 57 2.10 10.10 5.85
N TRP A 58 2.60 11.20 5.29
CA TRP A 58 2.83 12.44 6.04
C TRP A 58 1.73 13.43 5.69
N SER A 59 1.10 13.98 6.72
CA SER A 59 0.29 15.19 6.66
C SER A 59 0.48 15.96 7.97
N LYS A 60 0.12 17.24 7.96
CA LYS A 60 0.26 18.14 9.10
C LYS A 60 -0.50 17.65 10.33
N ASN A 61 -1.72 17.15 10.10
CA ASN A 61 -2.62 16.77 11.18
C ASN A 61 -2.46 15.29 11.57
N ASN A 62 -2.11 14.43 10.62
CA ASN A 62 -2.01 13.01 10.88
C ASN A 62 -1.00 12.32 9.97
N SER A 63 0.06 11.76 10.56
CA SER A 63 1.02 10.93 9.85
C SER A 63 0.92 9.49 10.34
N PHE A 64 0.79 8.54 9.43
CA PHE A 64 0.51 7.15 9.80
C PHE A 64 1.05 6.15 8.77
N SER A 65 1.34 4.95 9.26
CA SER A 65 1.66 3.79 8.44
C SER A 65 0.38 3.13 7.95
N PHE A 66 0.40 2.56 6.75
CA PHE A 66 -0.71 1.76 6.27
C PHE A 66 -0.26 0.53 5.48
N GLY A 67 -1.17 -0.45 5.39
CA GLY A 67 -1.05 -1.61 4.53
C GLY A 67 -2.40 -1.90 3.86
N SER A 68 -2.41 -1.86 2.54
CA SER A 68 -3.55 -2.27 1.74
C SER A 68 -3.39 -3.73 1.35
N ILE A 69 -4.38 -4.56 1.65
CA ILE A 69 -4.26 -6.02 1.65
C ILE A 69 -5.37 -6.61 0.79
N SER A 70 -5.04 -7.65 0.02
CA SER A 70 -6.01 -8.40 -0.78
C SER A 70 -5.60 -9.86 -0.92
N ASP A 71 -6.58 -10.71 -1.21
CA ASP A 71 -6.36 -12.08 -1.65
C ASP A 71 -6.00 -12.17 -3.15
N ASP A 72 -6.21 -11.08 -3.91
CA ASP A 72 -5.78 -11.02 -5.31
C ASP A 72 -4.30 -10.60 -5.42
N ILE A 73 -3.53 -11.42 -6.12
CA ILE A 73 -2.11 -11.22 -6.41
C ILE A 73 -1.83 -10.43 -7.69
N CYS A 74 -2.87 -9.93 -8.36
CA CYS A 74 -2.75 -9.17 -9.59
C CYS A 74 -1.88 -7.93 -9.38
N ARG A 75 -0.96 -7.69 -10.33
CA ARG A 75 0.07 -6.63 -10.23
C ARG A 75 -0.09 -5.53 -11.25
N MET A 76 -1.31 -5.36 -11.74
CA MET A 76 -1.62 -4.35 -12.75
C MET A 76 -1.70 -2.95 -12.13
N ALA A 77 -1.56 -1.91 -12.96
CA ALA A 77 -1.53 -0.53 -12.48
C ALA A 77 -2.87 -0.13 -11.82
N GLU A 78 -3.95 -0.68 -12.33
CA GLU A 78 -5.30 -0.52 -11.83
C GLU A 78 -5.44 -1.06 -10.41
N VAL A 79 -4.80 -2.21 -10.12
CA VAL A 79 -4.79 -2.80 -8.77
C VAL A 79 -4.03 -1.91 -7.80
N ALA A 80 -2.93 -1.31 -8.25
CA ALA A 80 -2.13 -0.40 -7.42
C ALA A 80 -2.95 0.81 -6.95
N TRP A 81 -3.83 1.32 -7.83
CA TRP A 81 -4.74 2.42 -7.52
C TRP A 81 -5.91 1.96 -6.65
N ALA A 82 -6.54 0.83 -6.97
CA ALA A 82 -7.59 0.25 -6.14
C ALA A 82 -7.12 0.01 -4.70
N ALA A 83 -5.88 -0.46 -4.52
CA ALA A 83 -5.29 -0.67 -3.21
C ALA A 83 -5.22 0.62 -2.36
N ILE A 84 -5.13 1.80 -2.97
CA ILE A 84 -5.03 3.08 -2.24
C ILE A 84 -6.28 3.94 -2.37
N GLU A 85 -7.36 3.43 -2.95
CA GLU A 85 -8.58 4.20 -3.17
C GLU A 85 -9.20 4.68 -1.84
N ASP A 86 -9.39 3.77 -0.89
CA ASP A 86 -9.93 4.11 0.44
C ASP A 86 -9.03 5.10 1.19
N LEU A 87 -7.71 4.94 1.04
CA LEU A 87 -6.75 5.88 1.60
C LEU A 87 -6.92 7.27 0.98
N LEU A 88 -7.05 7.35 -0.34
CA LEU A 88 -7.25 8.62 -1.04
C LEU A 88 -8.57 9.28 -0.65
N ASN A 89 -9.65 8.52 -0.58
CA ASN A 89 -10.95 9.02 -0.14
C ASN A 89 -10.84 9.66 1.26
N GLU A 90 -10.20 8.99 2.22
CA GLU A 90 -9.99 9.53 3.55
C GLU A 90 -9.14 10.82 3.55
N LEU A 91 -8.10 10.88 2.71
CA LEU A 91 -7.24 12.07 2.61
C LEU A 91 -8.00 13.25 2.01
N ILE A 92 -8.81 13.01 0.98
CA ILE A 92 -9.65 14.01 0.32
C ILE A 92 -10.72 14.54 1.28
N GLU A 93 -11.39 13.65 2.02
CA GLU A 93 -12.36 14.03 3.07
C GLU A 93 -11.72 14.92 4.14
N LYS A 94 -10.42 14.73 4.40
CA LYS A 94 -9.61 15.56 5.30
C LYS A 94 -9.03 16.80 4.60
N ASN A 95 -9.52 17.16 3.41
CA ASN A 95 -9.12 18.31 2.62
C ASN A 95 -7.66 18.28 2.12
N ASN A 96 -7.06 17.10 1.98
CA ASN A 96 -5.75 16.95 1.32
C ASN A 96 -5.98 16.87 -0.20
N ILE A 97 -5.96 18.01 -0.86
CA ILE A 97 -6.18 18.13 -2.32
C ILE A 97 -4.88 18.13 -3.13
N ASN A 98 -3.72 18.19 -2.48
CA ASN A 98 -2.40 18.10 -3.12
C ASN A 98 -1.67 16.84 -2.65
N ILE A 99 -1.61 15.80 -3.47
CA ILE A 99 -1.05 14.50 -3.11
C ILE A 99 0.30 14.27 -3.81
N ASN A 100 1.36 14.10 -3.02
CA ASN A 100 2.69 13.78 -3.52
C ASN A 100 3.00 12.29 -3.28
N PHE A 101 2.99 11.48 -4.34
CA PHE A 101 3.42 10.09 -4.31
C PHE A 101 4.93 9.96 -4.46
N ILE A 102 5.52 9.07 -3.67
CA ILE A 102 6.92 8.69 -3.75
C ILE A 102 6.95 7.17 -3.84
N SER A 103 7.61 6.62 -4.85
CA SER A 103 7.85 5.18 -4.96
C SER A 103 9.18 4.91 -5.63
N ASP A 104 9.64 3.68 -5.51
CA ASP A 104 10.67 3.16 -6.40
C ASP A 104 10.14 3.09 -7.84
N SER A 105 11.07 3.02 -8.80
CA SER A 105 10.79 3.21 -10.22
C SER A 105 10.83 1.96 -11.14
N PRO A 106 10.52 0.72 -10.67
CA PRO A 106 10.44 -0.40 -11.58
C PRO A 106 9.33 -0.14 -12.62
N VAL A 107 9.72 -0.28 -13.89
CA VAL A 107 8.84 0.00 -15.05
C VAL A 107 7.64 -0.94 -15.07
N SER A 108 7.79 -2.15 -14.55
CA SER A 108 6.72 -3.14 -14.47
C SER A 108 5.61 -2.80 -13.47
N GLN A 109 5.80 -1.84 -12.57
CA GLN A 109 4.85 -1.54 -11.49
C GLN A 109 4.40 -0.09 -11.53
N TYR A 110 5.24 0.86 -11.08
CA TYR A 110 4.83 2.26 -10.91
C TYR A 110 5.19 3.15 -12.09
N ARG A 111 6.26 2.84 -12.82
CA ARG A 111 6.75 3.70 -13.91
C ARG A 111 6.32 3.19 -15.27
N ASN A 112 5.00 3.17 -15.53
CA ASN A 112 4.44 2.80 -16.85
C ASN A 112 3.33 3.76 -17.30
N LYS A 113 2.99 3.71 -18.60
CA LYS A 113 1.99 4.58 -19.23
C LYS A 113 0.59 4.45 -18.62
N THR A 114 0.20 3.24 -18.23
CA THR A 114 -1.13 2.98 -17.65
C THR A 114 -1.23 3.65 -16.29
N MET A 115 -0.18 3.56 -15.45
CA MET A 115 -0.11 4.23 -14.16
C MET A 115 -0.28 5.75 -14.30
N ILE A 116 0.40 6.37 -15.26
CA ILE A 116 0.32 7.82 -15.50
C ILE A 116 -1.06 8.22 -16.04
N PHE A 117 -1.63 7.45 -16.98
CA PHE A 117 -2.98 7.70 -17.50
C PHE A 117 -4.03 7.65 -16.40
N LEU A 118 -4.00 6.61 -15.56
CA LEU A 118 -4.92 6.46 -14.43
C LEU A 118 -4.73 7.57 -13.39
N MET A 119 -3.48 7.99 -13.14
CA MET A 119 -3.18 9.11 -12.26
C MET A 119 -3.86 10.40 -12.73
N GLU A 120 -3.73 10.73 -14.01
CA GLU A 120 -4.32 11.94 -14.59
C GLU A 120 -5.85 11.90 -14.56
N LYS A 121 -6.44 10.77 -14.95
CA LYS A 121 -7.89 10.56 -14.88
C LYS A 121 -8.41 10.72 -13.45
N LEU A 122 -7.77 10.08 -12.48
CA LEU A 122 -8.15 10.16 -11.07
C LEU A 122 -8.02 11.59 -10.53
N ALA A 123 -6.95 12.31 -10.88
CA ALA A 123 -6.74 13.70 -10.49
C ALA A 123 -7.89 14.60 -10.98
N ILE A 124 -8.28 14.45 -12.26
CA ILE A 124 -9.39 15.18 -12.86
C ILE A 124 -10.72 14.82 -12.19
N ASP A 125 -11.05 13.53 -12.11
CA ASP A 125 -12.34 13.05 -11.59
C ASP A 125 -12.54 13.46 -10.12
N ARG A 126 -11.47 13.41 -9.32
CA ARG A 126 -11.51 13.72 -7.88
C ARG A 126 -11.18 15.19 -7.57
N HIS A 127 -10.90 16.01 -8.58
CA HIS A 127 -10.58 17.44 -8.43
C HIS A 127 -9.40 17.68 -7.46
N ILE A 128 -8.34 16.88 -7.61
CA ILE A 128 -7.11 16.96 -6.81
C ILE A 128 -5.87 17.09 -7.69
N ASP A 129 -4.80 17.63 -7.13
CA ASP A 129 -3.49 17.68 -7.75
C ASP A 129 -2.65 16.49 -7.30
N ILE A 130 -2.13 15.72 -8.26
CA ILE A 130 -1.27 14.58 -7.99
C ILE A 130 0.11 14.80 -8.61
N LYS A 131 1.16 14.61 -7.80
CA LYS A 131 2.55 14.58 -8.26
C LYS A 131 3.19 13.26 -7.87
N TRP A 132 3.80 12.56 -8.82
CA TRP A 132 4.55 11.34 -8.55
C TRP A 132 6.06 11.58 -8.70
N ILE A 133 6.82 11.26 -7.65
CA ILE A 133 8.27 11.34 -7.59
C ILE A 133 8.83 9.91 -7.58
N PHE A 134 9.54 9.56 -8.63
CA PHE A 134 10.18 8.26 -8.78
C PHE A 134 11.60 8.31 -8.21
N LEU A 135 11.92 7.38 -7.31
CA LEU A 135 13.27 7.17 -6.81
C LEU A 135 14.02 6.18 -7.72
N GLU A 136 15.32 6.42 -7.92
CA GLU A 136 16.21 5.49 -8.60
C GLU A 136 16.23 4.11 -7.90
N SER A 137 16.16 3.04 -8.69
CA SER A 137 16.22 1.66 -8.19
C SER A 137 17.55 1.38 -7.47
N GLY A 138 17.49 0.78 -6.28
CA GLY A 138 18.66 0.35 -5.52
C GLY A 138 19.14 1.31 -4.44
N HIS A 139 18.41 2.39 -4.17
CA HIS A 139 18.64 3.22 -2.98
C HIS A 139 17.91 2.62 -1.77
N GLY A 140 18.57 2.61 -0.61
CA GLY A 140 18.26 1.73 0.51
C GLY A 140 16.82 1.75 1.04
N LYS A 141 16.48 0.68 1.78
CA LYS A 141 15.16 0.41 2.38
C LYS A 141 14.52 1.68 2.97
N GLY A 142 13.38 2.04 2.42
CA GLY A 142 12.59 3.19 2.84
C GLY A 142 11.68 2.88 4.03
N VAL A 143 10.87 3.88 4.42
CA VAL A 143 9.88 3.71 5.48
C VAL A 143 8.78 2.71 5.07
N ALA A 144 8.44 2.67 3.79
CA ALA A 144 7.40 1.78 3.28
C ALA A 144 7.83 0.30 3.38
N ASP A 145 9.10 -0.02 3.08
CA ASP A 145 9.67 -1.36 3.32
C ASP A 145 9.56 -1.78 4.80
N ALA A 146 9.86 -0.85 5.72
CA ALA A 146 9.78 -1.12 7.15
C ALA A 146 8.33 -1.39 7.61
N VAL A 147 7.37 -0.68 7.02
CA VAL A 147 5.94 -0.96 7.25
C VAL A 147 5.56 -2.32 6.68
N GLY A 148 5.95 -2.64 5.44
CA GLY A 148 5.69 -3.95 4.85
C GLY A 148 6.26 -5.11 5.67
N ALA A 149 7.50 -4.98 6.15
CA ALA A 149 8.11 -5.96 7.05
C ALA A 149 7.33 -6.11 8.38
N ALA A 150 6.88 -4.99 8.96
CA ALA A 150 6.06 -5.02 10.17
C ALA A 150 4.68 -5.66 9.95
N VAL A 151 4.06 -5.49 8.78
CA VAL A 151 2.82 -6.17 8.41
C VAL A 151 3.04 -7.68 8.30
N LYS A 152 4.07 -8.12 7.54
CA LYS A 152 4.39 -9.55 7.39
C LYS A 152 4.66 -10.22 8.74
N HIS A 153 5.46 -9.59 9.60
CA HIS A 153 5.72 -10.10 10.94
C HIS A 153 4.44 -10.22 11.79
N LYS A 154 3.48 -9.28 11.65
CA LYS A 154 2.20 -9.39 12.34
C LYS A 154 1.38 -10.58 11.82
N PHE A 155 1.39 -10.83 10.51
CA PHE A 155 0.75 -12.01 9.95
C PHE A 155 1.39 -13.29 10.47
N ASP A 156 2.72 -13.37 10.53
CA ASP A 156 3.43 -14.54 11.09
C ASP A 156 3.01 -14.82 12.54
N VAL A 157 2.92 -13.78 13.38
CA VAL A 157 2.46 -13.92 14.76
C VAL A 157 1.01 -14.39 14.83
N VAL A 158 0.13 -13.85 13.99
CA VAL A 158 -1.29 -14.23 13.95
C VAL A 158 -1.44 -15.71 13.56
N VAL A 159 -0.76 -16.13 12.50
CA VAL A 159 -0.76 -17.52 12.01
C VAL A 159 -0.17 -18.47 13.06
N ALA A 160 0.89 -18.07 13.74
CA ALA A 160 1.51 -18.89 14.79
C ALA A 160 0.60 -19.08 16.02
N VAL A 161 -0.23 -18.08 16.36
CA VAL A 161 -1.10 -18.13 17.55
C VAL A 161 -2.44 -18.81 17.26
N ASN A 162 -3.00 -18.67 16.06
CA ASN A 162 -4.32 -19.20 15.69
C ASN A 162 -4.33 -19.89 14.31
N PRO A 163 -3.53 -20.95 14.11
CA PRO A 163 -3.34 -21.57 12.79
C PRO A 163 -4.62 -22.07 12.12
N ASP A 164 -5.67 -22.38 12.88
CA ASP A 164 -6.92 -22.94 12.34
C ASP A 164 -7.97 -21.88 11.95
N ASN A 165 -7.94 -20.68 12.54
CA ASN A 165 -9.02 -19.66 12.42
C ASN A 165 -8.58 -18.38 11.68
N THR A 166 -7.29 -18.19 11.40
CA THR A 166 -6.77 -16.94 10.82
C THR A 166 -6.15 -17.10 9.43
N SER A 167 -6.35 -18.28 8.84
CA SER A 167 -5.51 -18.78 7.73
C SER A 167 -6.25 -18.88 6.41
N GLU A 168 -7.42 -18.25 6.28
CA GLU A 168 -8.28 -18.43 5.10
C GLU A 168 -8.24 -17.27 4.10
N ASN A 169 -7.99 -16.03 4.55
CA ASN A 169 -8.00 -14.84 3.69
C ASN A 169 -7.43 -13.60 4.37
N ALA A 170 -7.22 -12.55 3.56
CA ALA A 170 -6.75 -11.23 3.99
C ALA A 170 -7.61 -10.62 5.13
N LEU A 171 -8.94 -10.76 5.04
CA LEU A 171 -9.87 -10.21 6.03
C LEU A 171 -9.70 -10.87 7.41
N SER A 172 -9.57 -12.20 7.44
CA SER A 172 -9.35 -12.96 8.68
C SER A 172 -8.04 -12.56 9.37
N LEU A 173 -6.97 -12.31 8.61
CA LEU A 173 -5.71 -11.82 9.17
C LEU A 173 -5.86 -10.45 9.83
N ILE A 174 -6.51 -9.49 9.15
CA ILE A 174 -6.68 -8.13 9.66
C ILE A 174 -7.57 -8.09 10.90
N ASN A 175 -8.65 -8.88 10.93
CA ASN A 175 -9.60 -8.90 12.04
C ASN A 175 -8.97 -9.33 13.37
N VAL A 176 -7.89 -10.12 13.33
CA VAL A 176 -7.18 -10.56 14.54
C VAL A 176 -6.10 -9.56 14.96
N ILE A 177 -5.61 -8.72 14.06
CA ILE A 177 -4.63 -7.69 14.39
C ILE A 177 -5.31 -6.54 15.12
N LYS A 178 -5.25 -6.58 16.45
CA LYS A 178 -5.71 -5.50 17.33
C LYS A 178 -4.55 -4.58 17.72
N ASN A 179 -4.87 -3.33 18.06
CA ASN A 179 -3.95 -2.36 18.65
C ASN A 179 -2.65 -2.15 17.85
N THR A 180 -2.78 -1.83 16.57
CA THR A 180 -1.65 -1.54 15.69
C THR A 180 -1.62 -0.05 15.30
N ASN A 181 -0.43 0.50 15.14
CA ASN A 181 -0.22 1.85 14.57
C ASN A 181 -0.22 1.83 13.03
N ILE A 182 -0.49 0.67 12.43
CA ILE A 182 -0.64 0.48 10.99
C ILE A 182 -2.12 0.44 10.68
N LYS A 183 -2.58 1.35 9.83
CA LYS A 183 -3.95 1.33 9.31
C LYS A 183 -4.06 0.30 8.19
N PHE A 184 -5.06 -0.57 8.25
CA PHE A 184 -5.29 -1.56 7.21
C PHE A 184 -6.46 -1.17 6.33
N PHE A 185 -6.28 -1.37 5.02
CA PHE A 185 -7.32 -1.22 4.01
C PHE A 185 -7.48 -2.56 3.30
N LEU A 186 -8.73 -2.98 3.09
CA LEU A 186 -9.04 -4.16 2.28
C LEU A 186 -9.50 -3.68 0.92
N TYR A 187 -9.01 -4.33 -0.13
CA TYR A 187 -9.47 -4.05 -1.47
C TYR A 187 -9.70 -5.34 -2.25
N ASP A 188 -10.58 -5.26 -3.23
CA ASP A 188 -10.92 -6.35 -4.14
C ASP A 188 -10.82 -5.83 -5.58
N THR A 189 -10.46 -6.72 -6.50
CA THR A 189 -10.27 -6.42 -7.92
C THR A 189 -11.56 -6.55 -8.73
N THR A 190 -12.64 -7.07 -8.15
CA THR A 190 -13.94 -7.30 -8.81
C THR A 190 -14.53 -6.04 -9.47
N ASN A 191 -14.20 -4.84 -8.99
CA ASN A 191 -14.72 -3.56 -9.51
C ASN A 191 -13.67 -2.70 -10.25
N ILE A 192 -12.51 -3.25 -10.62
CA ILE A 192 -11.46 -2.48 -11.30
C ILE A 192 -11.89 -1.93 -12.68
N ALA A 193 -12.95 -2.49 -13.28
CA ALA A 193 -13.45 -2.10 -14.60
C ALA A 193 -13.93 -0.63 -14.71
N SER A 194 -14.03 0.12 -13.62
CA SER A 194 -14.44 1.54 -13.63
C SER A 194 -13.30 2.57 -13.54
N LEU A 195 -12.04 2.14 -13.33
CA LEU A 195 -10.88 3.04 -13.30
C LEU A 195 -10.37 3.43 -14.69
#